data_AF-A0A2W4MDY8-F1
#
_entry.id   AF-A0A2W4MDY8-F1
#
_cell.length_a   1.000
_cell.length_b   1.000
_cell.length_c   1.000
_cell.angle_alpha   90.00
_cell.angle_beta   90.00
_cell.angle_gamma   90.00
#
_symmetry.space_group_name_H-M   'P 1'
#
loop_
_entity.id
_entity.type
_entity.pdbx_description
1 polymer ?
#
loop_
_entity_poly.entity_id
_entity_poly.type
_entity_poly.pdbx_seq_one_letter_code
_entity_poly.pdbx_strand_id
1 'polypeptide(L)'
;MSHFSSPSFGSRLLAWVPFVLSAAVVALAIELSISRPLAGAVFGVVAAALVMSELRVRRRVRRLLASGDVHAVLGVWEAALRRLPDRETLGPLFVATAFAANGMTESARKALSRSARGQAWESAMEQRLFVETLLDAFEGERQRAIERAEEVRRLPLPPAGPFLRGRVILLRRALGALARAFARTSTPDDARLLERAAQASPLVHWAMRYAAAIAYIDHRDPERARTLIESAPRWPEESAFYYFHEEILAKLSAPSASASA
;
A
#
# COMPACT_ATOMS: atom_id res chain seq x y z
N MET A 1 -29.49 11.47 20.22
CA MET A 1 -28.88 11.73 21.55
C MET A 1 -27.83 10.66 21.79
N SER A 2 -26.57 10.97 21.50
CA SER A 2 -25.43 10.05 21.61
C SER A 2 -24.51 10.57 22.71
N HIS A 3 -24.34 9.79 23.77
CA HIS A 3 -23.38 10.04 24.83
C HIS A 3 -21.96 9.96 24.27
N PHE A 4 -21.29 11.11 24.14
CA PHE A 4 -19.84 11.17 24.02
C PHE A 4 -19.23 10.86 25.38
N SER A 5 -18.82 9.61 25.60
CA SER A 5 -17.92 9.27 26.69
C SER A 5 -16.55 9.90 26.40
N SER A 6 -16.24 10.98 27.09
CA SER A 6 -14.90 11.57 27.13
C SER A 6 -13.86 10.47 27.49
N PRO A 7 -12.73 10.36 26.79
CA PRO A 7 -11.71 9.38 27.13
C PRO A 7 -11.19 9.67 28.54
N SER A 8 -11.40 8.72 29.46
CA SER A 8 -10.95 8.82 30.85
C SER A 8 -9.42 8.98 30.88
N PHE A 9 -8.92 9.77 31.84
CA PHE A 9 -7.50 10.05 32.02
C PHE A 9 -6.63 8.77 32.11
N GLY A 10 -7.22 7.67 32.60
CA GLY A 10 -6.60 6.35 32.68
C GLY A 10 -6.27 5.70 31.32
N SER A 11 -7.08 5.94 30.27
CA SER A 11 -6.82 5.41 28.91
C SER A 11 -5.61 6.08 28.24
N ARG A 12 -5.37 7.36 28.55
CA ARG A 12 -4.19 8.09 28.08
C ARG A 12 -2.94 7.60 28.80
N LEU A 13 -2.99 7.33 30.10
CA LEU A 13 -1.87 6.74 30.84
C LEU A 13 -1.53 5.32 30.36
N LEU A 14 -2.55 4.49 30.08
CA LEU A 14 -2.33 3.12 29.56
C LEU A 14 -1.65 3.11 28.18
N ALA A 15 -1.94 4.09 27.33
CA ALA A 15 -1.30 4.23 26.01
C ALA A 15 0.20 4.56 26.10
N TRP A 16 0.67 5.11 27.23
CA TRP A 16 2.08 5.45 27.44
C TRP A 16 2.88 4.32 28.09
N VAL A 17 2.21 3.32 28.67
CA VAL A 17 2.85 2.13 29.27
C VAL A 17 3.84 1.46 28.32
N PRO A 18 3.53 1.14 27.04
CA PRO A 18 4.52 0.51 26.16
C PRO A 18 5.72 1.44 25.86
N PHE A 19 5.51 2.75 25.86
CA PHE A 19 6.60 3.72 25.68
C PHE A 19 7.52 3.77 26.91
N VAL A 20 6.96 3.86 28.11
CA VAL A 20 7.73 3.85 29.36
C VAL A 20 8.44 2.50 29.55
N LEU A 21 7.77 1.38 29.23
CA LEU A 21 8.34 0.05 29.32
C LEU A 21 9.52 -0.14 28.35
N SER A 22 9.38 0.35 27.11
CA SER A 22 10.49 0.31 26.13
C SER A 22 11.65 1.22 26.52
N ALA A 23 11.37 2.42 27.06
CA ALA A 23 12.40 3.30 27.60
C ALA A 23 13.12 2.66 28.80
N ALA A 24 12.40 1.99 29.69
CA ALA A 24 12.98 1.27 30.83
C ALA A 24 13.85 0.09 30.38
N VAL A 25 13.43 -0.68 29.36
CA VAL A 25 14.24 -1.75 28.77
C VAL A 25 15.52 -1.21 28.14
N VAL A 26 15.45 -0.07 27.45
CA VAL A 26 16.62 0.59 26.85
C VAL A 26 17.56 1.12 27.94
N ALA A 27 17.03 1.76 28.98
CA ALA A 27 17.82 2.26 30.11
C ALA A 27 18.52 1.11 30.85
N LEU A 28 17.80 0.01 31.12
CA LEU A 28 18.35 -1.18 31.74
C LEU A 28 19.41 -1.85 30.88
N ALA A 29 19.25 -1.83 29.55
CA ALA A 29 20.27 -2.30 28.61
C ALA A 29 21.55 -1.43 28.63
N ILE A 30 21.40 -0.11 28.72
CA ILE A 30 22.53 0.83 28.85
C ILE A 30 23.26 0.60 30.18
N GLU A 31 22.50 0.49 31.28
CA GLU A 31 23.06 0.26 32.62
C GLU A 31 23.77 -1.10 32.73
N LEU A 32 23.20 -2.17 32.16
CA LEU A 32 23.85 -3.48 32.06
C LEU A 32 25.12 -3.44 31.20
N SER A 33 25.13 -2.62 30.14
CA SER A 33 26.32 -2.45 29.29
C SER A 33 27.47 -1.75 30.00
N ILE A 34 27.17 -0.80 30.87
CA ILE A 34 28.18 -0.07 31.66
C ILE A 34 28.67 -0.90 32.85
N SER A 35 27.75 -1.56 33.57
CA SER A 35 28.07 -2.30 34.80
C SER A 35 28.68 -3.69 34.55
N ARG A 36 28.31 -4.34 33.44
CA ARG A 36 28.80 -5.67 33.05
C ARG A 36 28.99 -5.75 31.53
N PRO A 37 30.17 -5.40 31.00
CA PRO A 37 30.37 -5.27 29.55
C PRO A 37 30.05 -6.54 28.76
N LEU A 38 30.28 -7.73 29.34
CA LEU A 38 29.90 -9.00 28.74
C LEU A 38 28.37 -9.20 28.67
N ALA A 39 27.62 -8.80 29.71
CA ALA A 39 26.17 -8.92 29.73
C ALA A 39 25.52 -7.92 28.75
N GLY A 40 26.04 -6.70 28.66
CA GLY A 40 25.64 -5.73 27.64
C GLY A 40 25.91 -6.21 26.22
N ALA A 41 27.08 -6.83 25.98
CA ALA A 41 27.41 -7.41 24.68
C ALA A 41 26.41 -8.51 24.28
N VAL A 42 26.10 -9.44 25.20
CA VAL A 42 25.10 -10.50 24.96
C VAL A 42 23.72 -9.91 24.68
N PHE A 43 23.27 -8.94 25.48
CA PHE A 43 21.98 -8.28 25.26
C PHE A 43 21.94 -7.53 23.91
N GLY A 44 23.01 -6.83 23.56
CA GLY A 44 23.15 -6.14 22.28
C GLY A 44 23.09 -7.11 21.09
N VAL A 45 23.74 -8.28 21.19
CA VAL A 45 23.66 -9.33 20.16
C VAL A 45 22.25 -9.88 20.03
N VAL A 46 21.55 -10.15 21.14
CA VAL A 46 20.16 -10.64 21.12
C VAL A 46 19.22 -9.59 20.52
N ALA A 47 19.33 -8.33 20.96
CA ALA A 47 18.53 -7.24 20.41
C ALA A 47 18.79 -7.04 18.91
N ALA A 48 20.05 -7.04 18.49
CA ALA A 48 20.42 -6.96 17.08
C ALA A 48 19.88 -8.15 16.29
N ALA A 49 19.96 -9.38 16.81
CA ALA A 49 19.40 -10.57 16.17
C ALA A 49 17.88 -10.48 15.99
N LEU A 50 17.15 -10.01 17.01
CA LEU A 50 15.70 -9.80 16.94
C LEU A 50 15.34 -8.72 15.90
N VAL A 51 16.02 -7.58 15.92
CA VAL A 51 15.80 -6.51 14.94
C VAL A 51 16.15 -6.98 13.53
N MET A 52 17.27 -7.68 13.35
CA MET A 52 17.66 -8.25 12.05
C MET A 52 16.63 -9.27 11.55
N SER A 53 16.08 -10.11 12.43
CA SER A 53 15.03 -11.07 12.08
C SER A 53 13.77 -10.37 11.58
N GLU A 54 13.30 -9.37 12.32
CA GLU A 54 12.13 -8.56 11.94
C GLU A 54 12.35 -7.83 10.60
N LEU A 55 13.54 -7.27 10.39
CA LEU A 55 13.91 -6.64 9.12
C LEU A 55 13.95 -7.65 7.96
N ARG A 56 14.42 -8.88 8.21
CA ARG A 56 14.40 -9.95 7.19
C ARG A 56 12.98 -10.35 6.82
N VAL A 57 12.08 -10.51 7.80
CA VAL A 57 10.66 -10.80 7.57
C VAL A 57 10.02 -9.68 6.74
N ARG A 58 10.21 -8.41 7.14
CA ARG A 58 9.68 -7.25 6.40
C ARG A 58 10.21 -7.18 4.97
N ARG A 59 11.52 -7.42 4.77
CA ARG A 59 12.13 -7.46 3.43
C ARG A 59 11.59 -8.63 2.59
N ARG A 60 11.32 -9.79 3.21
CA ARG A 60 10.74 -10.94 2.52
C ARG A 60 9.30 -10.66 2.09
N VAL A 61 8.47 -10.14 2.99
CA VAL A 61 7.08 -9.75 2.69
C VAL A 61 7.04 -8.66 1.63
N ARG A 62 7.91 -7.66 1.70
CA ARG A 62 7.99 -6.60 0.67
C ARG A 62 8.37 -7.16 -0.70
N ARG A 63 9.35 -8.06 -0.76
CA ARG A 63 9.73 -8.74 -2.01
C ARG A 63 8.60 -9.60 -2.55
N LEU A 64 7.87 -10.29 -1.68
CA LEU A 64 6.72 -11.10 -2.05
C LEU A 64 5.60 -10.25 -2.65
N LEU A 65 5.22 -9.15 -1.99
CA LEU A 65 4.18 -8.24 -2.48
C LEU A 65 4.58 -7.55 -3.78
N ALA A 66 5.87 -7.34 -4.00
CA ALA A 66 6.41 -6.83 -5.25
C ALA A 66 6.73 -7.93 -6.29
N SER A 67 6.51 -9.21 -6.00
CA SER A 67 6.86 -10.30 -6.93
C SER A 67 5.84 -10.51 -8.04
N GLY A 68 4.62 -9.99 -7.88
CA GLY A 68 3.50 -10.26 -8.80
C GLY A 68 2.81 -11.61 -8.58
N ASP A 69 3.31 -12.46 -7.68
CA ASP A 69 2.73 -13.77 -7.38
C ASP A 69 1.57 -13.64 -6.40
N VAL A 70 0.35 -13.55 -6.95
CA VAL A 70 -0.87 -13.41 -6.15
C VAL A 70 -1.13 -14.63 -5.26
N HIS A 71 -0.78 -15.84 -5.70
CA HIS A 71 -1.05 -17.07 -4.94
C HIS A 71 -0.13 -17.15 -3.73
N ALA A 72 1.14 -16.77 -3.89
CA ALA A 72 2.05 -16.72 -2.76
C ALA A 72 1.68 -15.60 -1.77
N VAL A 73 1.18 -14.45 -2.25
CA VAL A 73 0.63 -13.38 -1.39
C VAL A 73 -0.59 -13.87 -0.60
N LEU A 74 -1.54 -14.52 -1.26
CA LEU A 74 -2.73 -15.08 -0.61
C LEU A 74 -2.36 -16.18 0.39
N GLY A 75 -1.40 -17.05 0.07
CA GLY A 75 -0.92 -18.10 0.97
C GLY A 75 -0.32 -17.55 2.27
N VAL A 76 0.45 -16.46 2.19
CA VAL A 76 0.96 -15.77 3.39
C VAL A 76 -0.17 -15.14 4.21
N TRP A 77 -1.18 -14.60 3.54
CA TRP A 77 -2.31 -13.97 4.21
C TRP A 77 -3.33 -14.95 4.75
N GLU A 78 -3.46 -16.16 4.23
CA GLU A 78 -4.44 -17.15 4.69
C GLU A 78 -4.32 -17.43 6.21
N ALA A 79 -3.08 -17.50 6.72
CA ALA A 79 -2.82 -17.65 8.15
C ALA A 79 -3.26 -16.41 8.97
N ALA A 80 -3.11 -15.21 8.41
CA ALA A 80 -3.53 -13.95 9.05
C ALA A 80 -5.05 -13.75 8.97
N LEU A 81 -5.67 -14.09 7.84
CA LEU A 81 -7.11 -14.03 7.61
C LEU A 81 -7.88 -14.94 8.58
N ARG A 82 -7.30 -16.12 8.89
CA ARG A 82 -7.82 -17.01 9.95
C ARG A 82 -7.83 -16.36 11.34
N ARG A 83 -7.15 -15.25 11.58
CA ARG A 83 -7.14 -14.59 12.89
C ARG A 83 -7.95 -13.29 12.91
N LEU A 84 -8.52 -12.87 11.78
CA LEU A 84 -9.27 -11.63 11.71
C LEU A 84 -10.64 -11.74 12.40
N PRO A 85 -11.05 -10.69 13.14
CA PRO A 85 -12.46 -10.50 13.49
C PRO A 85 -13.27 -10.27 12.20
N ASP A 86 -14.55 -10.65 12.19
CA ASP A 86 -15.49 -10.40 11.08
C ASP A 86 -15.00 -10.88 9.70
N ARG A 87 -14.61 -12.17 9.62
CA ARG A 87 -14.03 -12.80 8.42
C ARG A 87 -14.91 -12.69 7.18
N GLU A 88 -16.23 -12.67 7.34
CA GLU A 88 -17.18 -12.59 6.23
C GLU A 88 -17.14 -11.22 5.51
N THR A 89 -16.77 -10.16 6.24
CA THR A 89 -16.62 -8.82 5.67
C THR A 89 -15.19 -8.56 5.23
N LEU A 90 -14.22 -8.81 6.12
CA LEU A 90 -12.83 -8.42 5.86
C LEU A 90 -12.10 -9.41 4.95
N GLY A 91 -12.39 -10.71 5.06
CA GLY A 91 -11.71 -11.76 4.28
C GLY A 91 -11.80 -11.54 2.76
N PRO A 92 -13.01 -11.45 2.18
CA PRO A 92 -13.17 -11.20 0.75
C PRO A 92 -12.54 -9.88 0.29
N LEU A 93 -12.57 -8.85 1.13
CA LEU A 93 -11.96 -7.54 0.81
C LEU A 93 -10.43 -7.61 0.75
N PHE A 94 -9.78 -8.35 1.65
CA PHE A 94 -8.33 -8.58 1.57
C PHE A 94 -7.95 -9.37 0.32
N VAL A 95 -8.73 -10.40 -0.01
CA VAL A 95 -8.54 -11.18 -1.24
C VAL A 95 -8.70 -10.30 -2.48
N ALA A 96 -9.74 -9.47 -2.51
CA ALA A 96 -9.94 -8.50 -3.60
C ALA A 96 -8.79 -7.51 -3.72
N THR A 97 -8.26 -7.04 -2.59
CA THR A 97 -7.10 -6.14 -2.57
C THR A 97 -5.87 -6.83 -3.17
N ALA A 98 -5.63 -8.11 -2.84
CA ALA A 98 -4.53 -8.88 -3.43
C ALA A 98 -4.65 -8.97 -4.96
N PHE A 99 -5.84 -9.31 -5.45
CA PHE A 99 -6.08 -9.41 -6.89
C PHE A 99 -5.96 -8.06 -7.59
N ALA A 100 -6.58 -7.01 -7.05
CA ALA A 100 -6.49 -5.66 -7.62
C ALA A 100 -5.05 -5.14 -7.64
N ALA A 101 -4.29 -5.36 -6.55
CA ALA A 101 -2.87 -5.00 -6.47
C ALA A 101 -1.98 -5.64 -7.55
N ASN A 102 -2.42 -6.76 -8.13
CA ASN A 102 -1.74 -7.50 -9.20
C ASN A 102 -2.44 -7.35 -10.56
N GLY A 103 -3.37 -6.39 -10.69
CA GLY A 103 -4.08 -6.10 -11.94
C GLY A 103 -5.13 -7.14 -12.35
N MET A 104 -5.47 -8.11 -11.49
CA MET A 104 -6.48 -9.14 -11.78
C MET A 104 -7.89 -8.61 -11.49
N THR A 105 -8.42 -7.78 -12.39
CA THR A 105 -9.66 -7.00 -12.19
C THR A 105 -10.88 -7.89 -11.96
N GLU A 106 -11.11 -8.89 -12.82
CA GLU A 106 -12.26 -9.80 -12.73
C GLU A 106 -12.27 -10.61 -11.42
N SER A 107 -11.12 -11.16 -11.04
CA SER A 107 -10.98 -11.91 -9.78
C SER A 107 -11.20 -11.01 -8.56
N ALA A 108 -10.74 -9.75 -8.63
CA ALA A 108 -10.98 -8.77 -7.57
C ALA A 108 -12.47 -8.38 -7.47
N ARG A 109 -13.16 -8.14 -8.59
CA ARG A 109 -14.61 -7.88 -8.64
C ARG A 109 -15.39 -9.04 -8.02
N LYS A 110 -15.08 -10.28 -8.41
CA LYS A 110 -15.68 -11.50 -7.87
C LYS A 110 -15.42 -11.70 -6.38
N ALA A 111 -14.25 -11.30 -5.87
CA ALA A 111 -13.96 -11.32 -4.45
C ALA A 111 -14.73 -10.23 -3.69
N LEU A 112 -14.82 -9.00 -4.24
CA LEU A 112 -15.59 -7.90 -3.64
C LEU A 112 -17.09 -8.18 -3.52
N SER A 113 -17.67 -8.88 -4.50
CA SER A 113 -19.11 -9.21 -4.48
C SER A 113 -19.47 -10.21 -3.37
N ARG A 114 -18.49 -10.96 -2.85
CA ARG A 114 -18.66 -11.89 -1.73
C ARG A 114 -18.53 -11.22 -0.36
N SER A 115 -18.12 -9.96 -0.30
CA SER A 115 -18.00 -9.22 0.96
C SER A 115 -19.40 -8.93 1.53
N ALA A 116 -19.76 -9.60 2.62
CA ALA A 116 -21.01 -9.34 3.32
C ALA A 116 -20.92 -8.04 4.14
N ARG A 117 -22.03 -7.29 4.24
CA ARG A 117 -22.17 -6.12 5.12
C ARG A 117 -22.29 -6.58 6.58
N GLY A 118 -21.16 -6.74 7.27
CA GLY A 118 -21.08 -7.13 8.68
C GLY A 118 -20.75 -5.97 9.61
N GLN A 119 -20.42 -6.28 10.87
CA GLN A 119 -20.13 -5.27 11.91
C GLN A 119 -18.93 -4.37 11.56
N ALA A 120 -17.94 -4.92 10.84
CA ALA A 120 -16.77 -4.18 10.38
C ALA A 120 -16.99 -3.37 9.10
N TRP A 121 -18.20 -3.35 8.51
CA TRP A 121 -18.44 -2.75 7.18
C TRP A 121 -18.04 -1.28 7.10
N GLU A 122 -18.43 -0.47 8.09
CA GLU A 122 -18.07 0.96 8.13
C GLU A 122 -16.55 1.16 8.24
N SER A 123 -15.87 0.31 9.00
CA SER A 123 -14.41 0.35 9.14
C SER A 123 -13.69 -0.12 7.87
N ALA A 124 -14.36 -0.93 7.05
CA ALA A 124 -13.84 -1.48 5.80
C ALA A 124 -14.11 -0.58 4.59
N MET A 125 -14.97 0.44 4.72
CA MET A 125 -15.45 1.27 3.62
C MET A 125 -14.31 1.97 2.85
N GLU A 126 -13.34 2.54 3.57
CA GLU A 126 -12.17 3.18 2.94
C GLU A 126 -11.40 2.20 2.05
N GLN A 127 -11.12 1.00 2.58
CA GLN A 127 -10.39 -0.02 1.84
C GLN A 127 -11.20 -0.53 0.65
N ARG A 128 -12.53 -0.67 0.79
CA ARG A 128 -13.41 -1.04 -0.32
C ARG A 128 -13.37 0.01 -1.43
N LEU A 129 -13.57 1.29 -1.10
CA LEU A 129 -13.51 2.39 -2.07
C LEU A 129 -12.12 2.48 -2.72
N PHE A 130 -11.05 2.24 -1.96
CA PHE A 130 -9.69 2.18 -2.49
C PHE A 130 -9.55 1.10 -3.57
N VAL A 131 -10.04 -0.12 -3.29
CA VAL A 131 -10.00 -1.23 -4.27
C VAL A 131 -10.88 -0.94 -5.47
N GLU A 132 -12.11 -0.47 -5.26
CA GLU A 132 -13.02 -0.11 -6.36
C GLU A 132 -12.42 0.97 -7.28
N THR A 133 -11.71 1.95 -6.71
CA THR A 133 -11.01 2.99 -7.48
C THR A 133 -9.90 2.39 -8.35
N LEU A 134 -9.12 1.43 -7.84
CA LEU A 134 -8.11 0.74 -8.64
C LEU A 134 -8.76 -0.01 -9.80
N LEU A 135 -9.85 -0.73 -9.53
CA LEU A 135 -10.56 -1.51 -10.55
C LEU A 135 -11.14 -0.61 -11.63
N ASP A 136 -11.83 0.47 -11.25
CA ASP A 136 -12.36 1.44 -12.21
C ASP A 136 -11.24 2.06 -13.06
N ALA A 137 -10.07 2.36 -12.46
CA ALA A 137 -8.93 2.89 -13.19
C ALA A 137 -8.38 1.87 -14.21
N PHE A 138 -8.26 0.60 -13.82
CA PHE A 138 -7.72 -0.45 -14.69
C PHE A 138 -8.69 -0.90 -15.78
N GLU A 139 -9.99 -0.86 -15.52
CA GLU A 139 -11.06 -1.21 -16.46
C GLU A 139 -11.37 -0.06 -17.45
N GLY A 140 -10.75 1.11 -17.27
CA GLY A 140 -10.95 2.28 -18.15
C GLY A 140 -12.16 3.16 -17.78
N GLU A 141 -12.79 2.92 -16.64
CA GLU A 141 -13.88 3.72 -16.07
C GLU A 141 -13.35 5.03 -15.44
N ARG A 142 -12.69 5.86 -16.26
CA ARG A 142 -11.87 7.02 -15.85
C ARG A 142 -12.60 7.98 -14.90
N GLN A 143 -13.83 8.37 -15.25
CA GLN A 143 -14.59 9.34 -14.47
C GLN A 143 -14.98 8.78 -13.10
N ARG A 144 -15.44 7.52 -13.06
CA ARG A 144 -15.78 6.83 -11.81
C ARG A 144 -14.57 6.66 -10.89
N ALA A 145 -13.40 6.36 -11.46
CA ALA A 145 -12.16 6.27 -10.71
C ALA A 145 -11.78 7.61 -10.06
N ILE A 146 -11.90 8.72 -10.80
CA ILE A 146 -11.63 10.06 -10.26
C ILE A 146 -12.60 10.42 -9.14
N GLU A 147 -13.90 10.19 -9.35
CA GLU A 147 -14.95 10.47 -8.36
C GLU A 147 -14.72 9.68 -7.07
N ARG A 148 -14.52 8.35 -7.15
CA ARG A 148 -14.24 7.51 -5.98
C ARG A 148 -12.93 7.86 -5.29
N ALA A 149 -11.87 8.16 -6.04
CA ALA A 149 -10.62 8.60 -5.43
C ALA A 149 -10.83 9.86 -4.57
N GLU A 150 -11.75 10.73 -5.01
CA GLU A 150 -12.06 11.96 -4.31
C GLU A 150 -12.96 11.76 -3.08
N GLU A 151 -13.88 10.80 -3.15
CA GLU A 151 -14.61 10.32 -1.98
C GLU A 151 -13.67 9.80 -0.90
N VAL A 152 -12.71 8.93 -1.27
CA VAL A 152 -11.69 8.40 -0.36
C VAL A 152 -10.89 9.53 0.30
N ARG A 153 -10.52 10.56 -0.45
CA ARG A 153 -9.77 11.71 0.08
C ARG A 153 -10.57 12.49 1.14
N ARG A 154 -11.89 12.57 1.01
CA ARG A 154 -12.80 13.30 1.92
C ARG A 154 -13.15 12.54 3.20
N LEU A 155 -12.84 11.25 3.29
CA LEU A 155 -13.11 10.46 4.49
C LEU A 155 -12.39 11.04 5.72
N PRO A 156 -12.96 10.91 6.93
CA PRO A 156 -12.26 11.27 8.15
C PRO A 156 -10.95 10.49 8.29
N LEU A 157 -9.94 11.11 8.90
CA LEU A 157 -8.69 10.41 9.20
C LEU A 157 -8.90 9.43 10.36
N PRO A 158 -8.31 8.22 10.29
CA PRO A 158 -8.44 7.26 11.37
C PRO A 158 -7.79 7.79 12.67
N PRO A 159 -8.31 7.43 13.86
CA PRO A 159 -7.73 7.78 15.15
C PRO A 159 -6.43 6.98 15.39
N ALA A 160 -5.38 7.32 14.64
CA ALA A 160 -4.10 6.62 14.65
C ALA A 160 -2.95 7.55 15.08
N GLY A 161 -1.75 7.00 15.27
CA GLY A 161 -0.53 7.79 15.49
C GLY A 161 -0.14 8.65 14.27
N PRO A 162 0.69 9.70 14.46
CA PRO A 162 1.02 10.66 13.41
C PRO A 162 1.65 10.02 12.17
N PHE A 163 2.49 9.00 12.35
CA PHE A 163 3.10 8.25 11.25
C PHE A 163 2.07 7.54 10.37
N LEU A 164 1.13 6.82 10.97
CA LEU A 164 0.10 6.10 10.23
C LEU A 164 -0.85 7.07 9.52
N ARG A 165 -1.20 8.20 10.15
CA ARG A 165 -1.98 9.27 9.50
C ARG A 165 -1.25 9.83 8.27
N GLY A 166 0.05 10.11 8.39
CA GLY A 166 0.86 10.59 7.26
C GLY A 166 0.87 9.61 6.09
N ARG A 167 0.99 8.31 6.38
CA ARG A 167 0.91 7.26 5.35
C ARG A 167 -0.47 7.16 4.71
N VAL A 168 -1.55 7.26 5.48
CA VAL A 168 -2.93 7.27 4.97
C VAL A 168 -3.13 8.47 4.03
N ILE A 169 -2.73 9.67 4.45
CA ILE A 169 -2.82 10.88 3.61
C ILE A 169 -2.05 10.71 2.29
N LEU A 170 -0.83 10.17 2.36
CA LEU A 170 -0.01 9.89 1.18
C LEU A 170 -0.75 8.95 0.22
N LEU A 171 -1.30 7.84 0.72
CA LEU A 171 -1.98 6.84 -0.10
C LEU A 171 -3.27 7.38 -0.71
N ARG A 172 -4.07 8.14 0.02
CA ARG A 172 -5.29 8.77 -0.51
C ARG A 172 -4.97 9.77 -1.62
N ARG A 173 -3.93 10.60 -1.43
CA ARG A 173 -3.47 11.54 -2.47
C ARG A 173 -2.95 10.79 -3.71
N ALA A 174 -2.17 9.74 -3.50
CA ALA A 174 -1.63 8.93 -4.57
C ALA A 174 -2.72 8.17 -5.34
N LEU A 175 -3.81 7.76 -4.68
CA LEU A 175 -4.96 7.17 -5.35
C LEU A 175 -5.61 8.15 -6.35
N GLY A 176 -5.75 9.43 -5.96
CA GLY A 176 -6.22 10.48 -6.87
C GLY A 176 -5.26 10.74 -8.04
N ALA A 177 -3.95 10.73 -7.77
CA ALA A 177 -2.93 10.82 -8.82
C ALA A 177 -2.97 9.63 -9.78
N LEU A 178 -3.23 8.42 -9.26
CA LEU A 178 -3.38 7.20 -10.05
C LEU A 178 -4.59 7.30 -10.97
N ALA A 179 -5.75 7.68 -10.43
CA ALA A 179 -6.96 7.87 -11.23
C ALA A 179 -6.75 8.89 -12.36
N ARG A 180 -6.08 10.03 -12.09
CA ARG A 180 -5.72 11.01 -13.11
C ARG A 180 -4.73 10.46 -14.14
N ALA A 181 -3.73 9.69 -13.74
CA ALA A 181 -2.77 9.07 -14.65
C ALA A 181 -3.47 8.14 -15.66
N PHE A 182 -4.30 7.21 -15.17
CA PHE A 182 -5.09 6.33 -16.05
C PHE A 182 -6.14 7.09 -16.88
N ALA A 183 -6.62 8.24 -16.39
CA ALA A 183 -7.47 9.14 -17.14
C ALA A 183 -6.72 10.06 -18.13
N ARG A 184 -5.38 10.00 -18.19
CA ARG A 184 -4.52 10.84 -19.04
C ARG A 184 -4.64 12.35 -18.71
N THR A 185 -4.96 12.67 -17.46
CA THR A 185 -5.09 14.02 -16.92
C THR A 185 -4.13 14.27 -15.76
N SER A 186 -3.01 13.54 -15.74
CA SER A 186 -1.99 13.66 -14.70
C SER A 186 -1.32 15.03 -14.70
N THR A 187 -0.91 15.48 -13.51
CA THR A 187 -0.07 16.67 -13.32
C THR A 187 1.41 16.26 -13.19
N PRO A 188 2.38 17.17 -13.44
CA PRO A 188 3.80 16.83 -13.31
C PRO A 188 4.21 16.30 -11.93
N ASP A 189 3.52 16.74 -10.88
CA ASP A 189 3.78 16.30 -9.50
C ASP A 189 3.21 14.90 -9.18
N ASP A 190 2.23 14.43 -9.96
CA ASP A 190 1.56 13.15 -9.73
C ASP A 190 2.55 11.99 -9.84
N ALA A 191 3.46 12.03 -10.81
CA ALA A 191 4.45 10.97 -11.02
C ALA A 191 5.35 10.76 -9.78
N ARG A 192 5.86 11.85 -9.20
CA ARG A 192 6.70 11.81 -7.97
C ARG A 192 5.90 11.38 -6.74
N LEU A 193 4.63 11.78 -6.66
CA LEU A 193 3.73 11.36 -5.59
C LEU A 193 3.48 9.84 -5.64
N LEU A 194 3.24 9.31 -6.83
CA LEU A 194 3.03 7.89 -7.10
C LEU A 194 4.28 7.07 -6.78
N GLU A 195 5.47 7.53 -7.18
CA GLU A 195 6.74 6.87 -6.80
C GLU A 195 6.90 6.76 -5.27
N ARG A 196 6.62 7.85 -4.53
CA ARG A 196 6.68 7.84 -3.06
C ARG A 196 5.67 6.86 -2.46
N ALA A 197 4.46 6.81 -3.00
CA ALA A 197 3.44 5.86 -2.55
C ALA A 197 3.83 4.40 -2.82
N ALA A 198 4.42 4.12 -3.99
CA ALA A 198 4.94 2.81 -4.34
C ALA A 198 6.03 2.33 -3.38
N GLN A 199 6.84 3.25 -2.85
CA GLN A 199 7.85 2.94 -1.83
C GLN A 199 7.25 2.74 -0.45
N ALA A 200 6.24 3.55 -0.09
CA ALA A 200 5.59 3.52 1.22
C ALA A 200 4.67 2.32 1.44
N SER A 201 4.11 1.74 0.36
CA SER A 201 3.18 0.63 0.46
C SER A 201 3.50 -0.48 -0.56
N PRO A 202 4.12 -1.59 -0.12
CA PRO A 202 4.48 -2.70 -1.00
C PRO A 202 3.29 -3.34 -1.72
N LEU A 203 2.11 -3.29 -1.13
CA LEU A 203 0.91 -3.91 -1.70
C LEU A 203 0.47 -3.22 -3.00
N VAL A 204 0.58 -1.90 -3.07
CA VAL A 204 0.17 -1.14 -4.27
C VAL A 204 1.38 -0.75 -5.12
N HIS A 205 2.52 -1.42 -4.91
CA HIS A 205 3.80 -1.05 -5.49
C HIS A 205 3.71 -0.95 -7.01
N TRP A 206 3.19 -1.99 -7.67
CA TRP A 206 3.09 -2.04 -9.12
C TRP A 206 2.01 -1.11 -9.65
N ALA A 207 0.81 -1.11 -9.06
CA ALA A 207 -0.25 -0.17 -9.42
C ALA A 207 0.25 1.29 -9.49
N MET A 208 0.99 1.72 -8.46
CA MET A 208 1.56 3.07 -8.39
C MET A 208 2.71 3.29 -9.38
N ARG A 209 3.56 2.28 -9.64
CA ARG A 209 4.66 2.39 -10.63
C ARG A 209 4.15 2.48 -12.06
N TYR A 210 3.15 1.69 -12.44
CA TYR A 210 2.53 1.76 -13.76
C TYR A 210 1.84 3.11 -13.96
N ALA A 211 1.09 3.58 -12.95
CA ALA A 211 0.51 4.92 -12.99
C ALA A 211 1.57 6.03 -13.11
N ALA A 212 2.69 5.91 -12.38
CA ALA A 212 3.79 6.86 -12.46
C ALA A 212 4.45 6.85 -13.86
N ALA A 213 4.67 5.67 -14.44
CA ALA A 213 5.22 5.52 -15.78
C ALA A 213 4.30 6.17 -16.83
N ILE A 214 2.98 5.95 -16.72
CA ILE A 214 1.96 6.61 -17.54
C ILE A 214 2.08 8.13 -17.42
N ALA A 215 2.15 8.67 -16.20
CA ALA A 215 2.28 10.10 -15.97
C ALA A 215 3.59 10.66 -16.55
N TYR A 216 4.72 9.97 -16.40
CA TYR A 216 6.00 10.40 -16.98
C TYR A 216 5.97 10.43 -18.51
N ILE A 217 5.30 9.47 -19.16
CA ILE A 217 5.09 9.48 -20.62
C ILE A 217 4.29 10.71 -21.03
N ASP A 218 3.21 11.04 -20.30
CA ASP A 218 2.36 12.19 -20.60
C ASP A 218 3.11 13.52 -20.48
N HIS A 219 4.10 13.58 -19.59
CA HIS A 219 4.96 14.74 -19.34
C HIS A 219 6.33 14.67 -20.05
N ARG A 220 6.46 13.82 -21.08
CA ARG A 220 7.64 13.72 -21.96
C ARG A 220 8.96 13.32 -21.26
N ASP A 221 8.88 12.46 -20.24
CA ASP A 221 10.05 11.83 -19.60
C ASP A 221 10.02 10.29 -19.78
N PRO A 222 10.24 9.79 -21.02
CA PRO A 222 10.15 8.37 -21.32
C PRO A 222 11.24 7.53 -20.63
N GLU A 223 12.42 8.11 -20.36
CA GLU A 223 13.52 7.39 -19.69
C GLU A 223 13.16 7.05 -18.24
N ARG A 224 12.51 7.98 -17.53
CA ARG A 224 12.01 7.69 -16.18
C ARG A 224 10.91 6.64 -16.20
N ALA A 225 10.00 6.71 -17.17
CA ALA A 225 8.96 5.69 -17.35
C ALA A 225 9.56 4.29 -17.61
N ARG A 226 10.58 4.18 -18.48
CA ARG A 226 11.30 2.92 -18.75
C ARG A 226 11.89 2.32 -17.48
N THR A 227 12.62 3.14 -16.72
CA THR A 227 13.24 2.73 -15.44
C THR A 227 12.21 2.19 -14.44
N LEU A 228 10.98 2.72 -14.46
CA LEU A 228 9.92 2.29 -13.55
C LEU A 228 9.37 0.90 -13.88
N ILE A 229 9.33 0.51 -15.14
CA ILE A 229 8.74 -0.78 -15.54
C ILE A 229 9.76 -1.87 -15.84
N GLU A 230 11.05 -1.53 -15.99
CA GLU A 230 12.12 -2.49 -16.33
C GLU A 230 12.25 -3.66 -15.33
N SER A 231 11.96 -3.41 -14.05
CA SER A 231 12.00 -4.43 -13.00
C SER A 231 10.66 -5.13 -12.76
N ALA A 232 9.66 -4.91 -13.64
CA ALA A 232 8.36 -5.54 -13.52
C ALA A 232 8.47 -7.07 -13.62
N PRO A 233 7.69 -7.83 -12.83
CA PRO A 233 7.55 -9.25 -13.03
C PRO A 233 6.86 -9.53 -14.36
N ARG A 234 7.00 -10.75 -14.85
CA ARG A 234 6.19 -11.21 -15.99
C ARG A 234 4.74 -11.37 -15.52
N TRP A 235 3.88 -10.49 -16.00
CA TRP A 235 2.46 -10.55 -15.70
C TRP A 235 1.76 -11.63 -16.51
N PRO A 236 0.79 -12.34 -15.94
CA PRO A 236 -0.06 -13.23 -16.70
C PRO A 236 -0.99 -12.42 -17.61
N GLU A 237 -1.44 -13.00 -18.72
CA GLU A 237 -2.25 -12.32 -19.74
C GLU A 237 -3.59 -11.81 -19.20
N GLU A 238 -4.09 -12.40 -18.12
CA GLU A 238 -5.33 -11.98 -17.46
C GLU A 238 -5.14 -10.74 -16.56
N SER A 239 -3.89 -10.31 -16.31
CA SER A 239 -3.61 -9.10 -15.55
C SER A 239 -3.67 -7.85 -16.42
N ALA A 240 -4.34 -6.80 -15.95
CA ALA A 240 -4.29 -5.49 -16.58
C ALA A 240 -2.85 -4.95 -16.74
N PHE A 241 -1.93 -5.33 -15.85
CA PHE A 241 -0.53 -4.91 -15.97
C PHE A 241 0.20 -5.54 -17.16
N TYR A 242 -0.24 -6.69 -17.67
CA TYR A 242 0.28 -7.24 -18.91
C TYR A 242 0.03 -6.26 -20.06
N TYR A 243 -1.23 -5.84 -20.24
CA TYR A 243 -1.61 -4.89 -21.29
C TYR A 243 -0.98 -3.51 -21.11
N PHE A 244 -0.95 -2.99 -19.87
CA PHE A 244 -0.29 -1.70 -19.61
C PHE A 244 1.22 -1.75 -19.87
N HIS A 245 1.87 -2.89 -19.62
CA HIS A 245 3.29 -3.05 -19.90
C HIS A 245 3.56 -2.97 -21.40
N GLU A 246 2.81 -3.72 -22.21
CA GLU A 246 2.92 -3.70 -23.66
C GLU A 246 2.60 -2.31 -24.24
N GLU A 247 1.54 -1.65 -23.76
CA GLU A 247 1.18 -0.29 -24.20
C GLU A 247 2.30 0.72 -23.89
N ILE A 248 2.89 0.64 -22.70
CA ILE A 248 4.00 1.52 -22.32
C ILE A 248 5.23 1.23 -23.19
N LEU A 249 5.61 -0.03 -23.38
CA LEU A 249 6.75 -0.38 -24.23
C LEU A 249 6.56 0.08 -25.67
N ALA A 250 5.35 -0.05 -26.23
CA ALA A 250 5.03 0.46 -27.55
C ALA A 250 5.21 1.98 -27.64
N LYS A 251 4.73 2.74 -26.64
CA LYS A 251 4.90 4.21 -26.59
C LYS A 251 6.36 4.63 -26.41
N LEU A 252 7.15 3.86 -25.66
CA LEU A 252 8.57 4.13 -25.46
C LEU A 252 9.43 3.80 -26.69
N SER A 253 8.94 2.92 -27.56
CA SER A 253 9.63 2.49 -28.79
C SER A 253 9.23 3.32 -30.01
N ALA A 254 8.10 4.02 -29.95
CA ALA A 254 7.70 4.95 -30.99
C ALA A 254 8.75 6.06 -31.11
N PRO A 255 9.37 6.27 -32.29
CA PRO A 255 10.34 7.35 -32.46
C PRO A 255 9.65 8.67 -32.12
N SER A 256 10.35 9.52 -31.36
CA SER A 256 9.90 10.86 -30.99
C SER A 256 9.67 11.68 -32.26
N ALA A 257 8.45 11.60 -32.82
CA ALA A 257 8.02 12.37 -33.97
C ALA A 257 7.84 13.83 -33.53
N SER A 258 8.95 14.54 -33.34
CA SER A 258 9.06 16.02 -33.22
C SER A 258 10.50 16.43 -32.89
N ALA A 259 11.46 15.98 -33.68
CA ALA A 259 12.76 16.64 -33.81
C ALA A 259 12.96 17.12 -35.27
N SER A 260 11.95 17.81 -35.82
CA SER A 260 12.04 18.54 -37.09
C SER A 260 10.72 19.31 -37.32
N ALA A 261 10.65 20.54 -36.81
CA ALA A 261 9.87 21.65 -37.37
C ALA A 261 10.49 22.95 -36.84
#